data_AF-S7UEQ4-F1
#
_entry.id   AF-S7UEQ4-F1
#
_cell.length_a   1.000
_cell.length_b   1.000
_cell.length_c   1.000
_cell.angle_alpha   90.00
_cell.angle_beta   90.00
_cell.angle_gamma   90.00
#
_symmetry.space_group_name_H-M   'P 1'
#
loop_
_entity.id
_entity.type
_entity.pdbx_description
1 polymer ?
#
loop_
_entity_poly.entity_id
_entity_poly.type
_entity_poly.pdbx_seq_one_letter_code
_entity_poly.pdbx_strand_id
1 'polypeptide(L)'
;MCTLSSVCSGLPRQLNSAIRTLQRPRLVPPHSDRCGSLRNAVTPPQSCPALPFSLVAMASFCSSSCTSGPVGSEKYFSRSCFGDRGIPIRAVVTDLDGTLLNSDHLVSRANVAACARLRQKGIACVFATGRPHVGTVHCIGPAVLEEMGMPNAFPGVYMNGCLVYGSDGKLLHAEYLDKELQKQVFSLLEERNLVNRVCGYQGEGLFCCEKNPYTWYTKDEYDECEPVVLPSVDDLKNMNLCKLTFNGSPQEVTEFRALLEGFVKNGNGRCVQPIPRNVEFIPKSVSKAKGLDILFASMNITKAEVVALGDSENDLEMLRHVDLSVCVANGCESAKEAAKFVTLSNDQDGFAAVVKEICDDLEDRETKATRGTA
;
A
#
# COMPACT_ATOMS: atom_id res chain seq x y z
N MET A 1 -19.95 40.57 13.07
CA MET A 1 -21.34 40.18 12.75
C MET A 1 -21.63 40.62 11.32
N CYS A 2 -21.68 39.68 10.39
CA CYS A 2 -22.40 39.80 9.11
C CYS A 2 -22.55 38.37 8.57
N THR A 3 -23.80 37.98 8.39
CA THR A 3 -24.28 36.64 8.00
C THR A 3 -24.24 36.49 6.48
N LEU A 4 -23.60 35.42 5.99
CA LEU A 4 -23.75 34.96 4.60
C LEU A 4 -24.58 33.67 4.59
N SER A 5 -25.86 33.86 4.29
CA SER A 5 -26.80 32.84 3.83
C SER A 5 -26.77 32.81 2.31
N SER A 6 -27.12 31.65 1.74
CA SER A 6 -27.38 31.30 0.34
C SER A 6 -26.16 31.19 -0.57
N VAL A 7 -25.72 29.96 -0.84
CA VAL A 7 -26.03 29.19 -2.06
C VAL A 7 -25.72 27.70 -1.77
N CYS A 8 -26.75 26.89 -1.52
CA CYS A 8 -26.67 25.42 -1.53
C CYS A 8 -28.06 24.89 -1.88
N SER A 9 -28.30 24.61 -3.16
CA SER A 9 -29.51 23.93 -3.62
C SER A 9 -29.14 22.95 -4.73
N GLY A 10 -29.03 21.67 -4.37
CA GLY A 10 -28.83 20.58 -5.32
C GLY A 10 -28.08 19.37 -4.77
N LEU A 11 -28.55 18.77 -3.68
CA LEU A 11 -28.09 17.45 -3.22
C LEU A 11 -29.29 16.56 -2.85
N PRO A 12 -29.39 15.32 -3.35
CA PRO A 12 -30.45 14.38 -2.97
C PRO A 12 -30.36 13.99 -1.49
N ARG A 13 -31.51 13.92 -0.82
CA ARG A 13 -31.69 13.67 0.62
C ARG A 13 -31.27 12.28 1.14
N GLN A 14 -30.53 11.48 0.38
CA GLN A 14 -30.14 10.11 0.79
C GLN A 14 -28.72 9.97 1.36
N LEU A 15 -27.89 11.02 1.38
CA LEU A 15 -26.53 10.95 1.96
C LEU A 15 -26.43 11.20 3.48
N ASN A 16 -27.52 11.56 4.15
CA ASN A 16 -27.46 12.00 5.56
C ASN A 16 -27.66 10.90 6.63
N SER A 17 -27.77 9.61 6.26
CA SER A 17 -27.96 8.52 7.23
C SER A 17 -26.73 7.65 7.51
N ALA A 18 -25.57 7.91 6.88
CA ALA A 18 -24.39 7.04 7.03
C ALA A 18 -23.36 7.52 8.08
N ILE A 19 -23.58 8.65 8.77
CA ILE A 19 -22.61 9.22 9.74
C ILE A 19 -23.05 9.01 11.20
N ARG A 20 -23.71 7.90 11.53
CA ARG A 20 -24.05 7.53 12.93
C ARG A 20 -23.90 6.04 13.23
N THR A 21 -22.70 5.49 13.00
CA THR A 21 -22.26 4.29 13.74
C THR A 21 -20.74 4.25 13.82
N LEU A 22 -20.16 4.98 14.77
CA LEU A 22 -18.76 4.80 15.15
C LEU A 22 -18.64 3.48 15.93
N GLN A 23 -18.18 2.42 15.27
CA GLN A 23 -17.71 1.22 15.95
C GLN A 23 -16.32 1.47 16.54
N ARG A 24 -16.08 0.88 17.72
CA ARG A 24 -14.88 1.02 18.54
C ARG A 24 -13.60 0.62 17.77
N PRO A 25 -12.42 1.20 18.08
CA PRO A 25 -11.17 0.85 17.43
C PRO A 25 -10.82 -0.63 17.62
N ARG A 26 -10.54 -1.33 16.53
CA ARG A 26 -10.01 -2.71 16.54
C ARG A 26 -8.50 -2.67 16.59
N LEU A 27 -7.95 -2.49 17.79
CA LEU A 27 -6.54 -2.77 18.04
C LEU A 27 -6.38 -4.25 18.40
N VAL A 28 -5.34 -4.90 17.86
CA VAL A 28 -4.94 -6.26 18.27
C VAL A 28 -4.67 -6.29 19.78
N PRO A 29 -5.24 -7.24 20.55
CA PRO A 29 -4.90 -7.42 21.96
C PRO A 29 -3.52 -8.10 22.10
N PRO A 30 -2.77 -7.84 23.18
CA PRO A 30 -1.47 -8.47 23.39
C PRO A 30 -1.64 -9.98 23.63
N HIS A 31 -0.78 -10.78 23.00
CA HIS A 31 -0.69 -12.22 23.26
C HIS A 31 -0.44 -12.47 24.76
N SER A 32 -1.39 -13.14 25.41
CA SER A 32 -1.18 -13.73 26.73
C SER A 32 -1.31 -15.25 26.61
N ASP A 33 -0.21 -15.94 26.90
CA ASP A 33 -0.16 -17.37 27.17
C ASP A 33 -1.28 -17.81 28.13
N ARG A 34 -2.16 -18.69 27.68
CA ARG A 34 -2.93 -19.57 28.57
C ARG A 34 -3.03 -20.97 27.99
N CYS A 35 -2.07 -21.79 28.41
CA CYS A 35 -2.23 -23.22 28.59
C CYS A 35 -3.48 -23.47 29.48
N GLY A 36 -4.45 -24.23 28.96
CA GLY A 36 -5.71 -24.51 29.64
C GLY A 36 -6.28 -25.83 29.13
N SER A 37 -6.08 -26.87 29.92
CA SER A 37 -6.48 -28.27 29.74
C SER A 37 -7.95 -28.49 29.34
N LEU A 38 -8.18 -29.33 28.34
CA LEU A 38 -9.40 -30.15 28.26
C LEU A 38 -9.02 -31.61 27.97
N ARG A 39 -9.31 -32.44 28.96
CA ARG A 39 -9.26 -33.91 28.91
C ARG A 39 -10.55 -34.42 28.27
N ASN A 40 -10.43 -35.44 27.41
CA ASN A 40 -11.28 -36.64 27.27
C ASN A 40 -11.02 -37.23 25.87
N ALA A 41 -10.20 -38.28 25.74
CA ALA A 41 -10.55 -39.70 25.93
C ALA A 41 -11.02 -40.35 24.61
N VAL A 42 -10.08 -40.88 23.82
CA VAL A 42 -10.25 -42.07 22.97
C VAL A 42 -8.91 -42.82 22.92
N THR A 43 -8.90 -44.10 23.31
CA THR A 43 -7.75 -45.02 23.29
C THR A 43 -7.62 -45.78 21.95
N PRO A 44 -6.42 -46.33 21.61
CA PRO A 44 -5.96 -46.55 20.23
C PRO A 44 -5.87 -48.04 19.83
N PRO A 45 -5.23 -48.35 18.68
CA PRO A 45 -4.28 -49.48 18.69
C PRO A 45 -2.91 -49.17 18.03
N GLN A 46 -1.85 -49.65 18.72
CA GLN A 46 -0.62 -50.37 18.29
C GLN A 46 0.01 -50.01 16.91
N SER A 47 1.31 -49.77 16.71
CA SER A 47 2.55 -50.24 17.35
C SER A 47 3.77 -49.47 16.79
N CYS A 48 4.78 -49.20 17.64
CA CYS A 48 6.12 -48.67 17.31
C CYS A 48 7.14 -49.80 17.00
N PRO A 49 8.31 -49.51 16.39
CA PRO A 49 9.54 -49.10 17.13
C PRO A 49 10.30 -47.90 16.49
N ALA A 50 10.72 -46.86 17.24
CA ALA A 50 12.06 -46.63 17.85
C ALA A 50 13.24 -46.64 16.83
N LEU A 51 14.19 -45.69 16.67
CA LEU A 51 14.85 -44.56 17.40
C LEU A 51 15.86 -43.90 16.39
N PRO A 52 16.74 -42.91 16.70
CA PRO A 52 16.87 -41.98 17.84
C PRO A 52 17.06 -40.48 17.47
N PHE A 53 17.04 -39.68 18.53
CA PHE A 53 17.42 -38.26 18.70
C PHE A 53 18.74 -37.81 18.06
N SER A 54 18.79 -36.54 17.60
CA SER A 54 19.96 -35.67 17.84
C SER A 54 19.64 -34.17 17.73
N LEU A 55 19.99 -33.49 18.84
CA LEU A 55 20.42 -32.10 19.05
C LEU A 55 19.79 -30.90 18.32
N VAL A 56 19.17 -30.06 19.15
CA VAL A 56 19.10 -28.61 19.08
C VAL A 56 20.48 -27.99 18.88
N ALA A 57 20.63 -27.11 17.89
CA ALA A 57 21.75 -26.18 17.79
C ALA A 57 21.21 -24.74 17.75
N MET A 58 21.45 -23.99 18.83
CA MET A 58 21.42 -22.53 18.82
C MET A 58 22.59 -22.02 17.96
N ALA A 59 22.30 -21.30 16.89
CA ALA A 59 23.31 -20.57 16.15
C ALA A 59 23.32 -19.11 16.61
N SER A 60 24.32 -18.80 17.43
CA SER A 60 24.75 -17.46 17.78
C SER A 60 25.50 -16.87 16.57
N PHE A 61 25.01 -15.78 15.98
CA PHE A 61 25.73 -15.10 14.89
C PHE A 61 26.76 -14.14 15.48
N CYS A 62 28.03 -14.57 15.44
CA CYS A 62 29.18 -13.69 15.60
C CYS A 62 29.91 -13.57 14.25
N SER A 63 30.49 -12.39 14.06
CA SER A 63 30.99 -11.81 12.81
C SER A 63 32.11 -12.56 12.10
N SER A 64 32.22 -12.25 10.80
CA SER A 64 33.39 -12.29 9.91
C SER A 64 33.83 -13.63 9.29
N SER A 65 33.56 -13.79 7.99
CA SER A 65 34.60 -13.91 6.95
C SER A 65 33.96 -14.11 5.57
N CYS A 66 34.38 -13.32 4.60
CA CYS A 66 33.96 -13.39 3.19
C CYS A 66 34.37 -14.72 2.55
N THR A 67 33.41 -15.42 1.95
CA THR A 67 33.67 -16.37 0.86
C THR A 67 32.62 -16.19 -0.24
N SER A 68 33.11 -16.16 -1.47
CA SER A 68 32.38 -15.93 -2.71
C SER A 68 31.40 -17.08 -3.02
N GLY A 69 30.11 -16.76 -3.05
CA GLY A 69 29.01 -17.59 -3.57
C GLY A 69 28.14 -16.80 -4.57
N PRO A 70 27.33 -17.48 -5.40
CA PRO A 70 26.74 -16.90 -6.61
C PRO A 70 25.49 -16.05 -6.34
N VAL A 71 25.25 -15.06 -7.22
CA VAL A 71 24.05 -14.21 -7.39
C VAL A 71 23.47 -13.57 -6.12
N GLY A 72 23.87 -12.31 -5.88
CA GLY A 72 23.15 -11.30 -5.10
C GLY A 72 22.69 -11.68 -3.70
N SER A 73 23.57 -11.60 -2.70
CA SER A 73 23.11 -11.60 -1.30
C SER A 73 22.19 -10.40 -1.07
N GLU A 74 20.94 -10.67 -0.68
CA GLU A 74 19.97 -9.63 -0.32
C GLU A 74 20.58 -8.74 0.77
N LYS A 75 20.61 -7.43 0.52
CA LYS A 75 21.16 -6.46 1.46
C LYS A 75 20.07 -6.02 2.42
N TYR A 76 20.16 -6.43 3.68
CA TYR A 76 19.23 -5.96 4.70
C TYR A 76 19.40 -4.47 4.98
N PHE A 77 18.28 -3.76 5.10
CA PHE A 77 18.27 -2.35 5.48
C PHE A 77 18.74 -2.19 6.92
N SER A 78 19.68 -1.29 7.13
CA SER A 78 20.19 -0.93 8.46
C SER A 78 20.76 0.48 8.43
N ARG A 79 21.08 1.04 9.59
CA ARG A 79 21.74 2.35 9.69
C ARG A 79 23.01 2.50 8.86
N SER A 80 23.74 1.42 8.56
CA SER A 80 24.93 1.53 7.70
C SER A 80 24.58 1.91 6.26
N CYS A 81 23.32 1.73 5.82
CA CYS A 81 22.84 2.11 4.51
C CYS A 81 22.85 3.63 4.29
N PHE A 82 22.80 4.43 5.38
CA PHE A 82 22.88 5.89 5.29
C PHE A 82 24.31 6.38 5.03
N GLY A 83 25.33 5.61 5.42
CA GLY A 83 26.74 6.00 5.31
C GLY A 83 27.04 7.43 5.79
N ASP A 84 28.04 8.06 5.18
CA ASP A 84 28.41 9.46 5.43
C ASP A 84 27.66 10.44 4.50
N ARG A 85 26.45 10.08 4.05
CA ARG A 85 25.72 10.83 3.00
C ARG A 85 25.57 12.32 3.29
N GLY A 86 25.49 12.72 4.57
CA GLY A 86 25.29 14.11 4.98
C GLY A 86 23.93 14.71 4.56
N ILE A 87 23.08 13.91 3.90
CA ILE A 87 21.76 14.29 3.41
C ILE A 87 20.74 13.77 4.44
N PRO A 88 19.93 14.65 5.05
CA PRO A 88 18.93 14.23 6.01
C PRO A 88 17.76 13.51 5.33
N ILE A 89 17.20 12.50 6.00
CA ILE A 89 15.93 11.91 5.57
C ILE A 89 14.80 12.84 5.98
N ARG A 90 13.95 13.21 5.02
CA ARG A 90 12.81 14.13 5.22
C ARG A 90 11.47 13.51 4.88
N ALA A 91 11.44 12.38 4.18
CA ALA A 91 10.23 11.60 3.98
C ALA A 91 10.49 10.09 3.99
N VAL A 92 9.52 9.34 4.52
CA VAL A 92 9.39 7.90 4.37
C VAL A 92 8.08 7.62 3.64
N VAL A 93 8.19 7.03 2.46
CA VAL A 93 7.07 6.61 1.64
C VAL A 93 6.80 5.13 1.89
N THR A 94 5.54 4.76 2.06
CA THR A 94 5.14 3.37 2.18
C THR A 94 3.98 3.07 1.27
N ASP A 95 4.04 1.93 0.58
CA ASP A 95 2.84 1.24 0.16
C ASP A 95 2.00 0.80 1.37
N LEU A 96 0.73 0.45 1.13
CA LEU A 96 -0.20 -0.01 2.15
C LEU A 96 -0.27 -1.54 2.21
N ASP A 97 -0.95 -2.15 1.24
CA ASP A 97 -1.27 -3.58 1.23
C ASP A 97 -0.03 -4.43 1.06
N GLY A 98 0.25 -5.33 2.01
CA GLY A 98 1.45 -6.15 1.93
C GLY A 98 2.73 -5.41 2.33
N THR A 99 2.67 -4.13 2.71
CA THR A 99 3.82 -3.34 3.20
C THR A 99 3.57 -2.76 4.61
N LEU A 100 2.65 -1.79 4.74
CA LEU A 100 2.29 -1.17 6.02
C LEU A 100 1.19 -1.98 6.75
N LEU A 101 0.25 -2.52 5.98
CA LEU A 101 -0.82 -3.40 6.44
C LEU A 101 -0.31 -4.84 6.51
N ASN A 102 -0.64 -5.52 7.60
CA ASN A 102 -0.35 -6.94 7.78
C ASN A 102 -1.32 -7.81 6.94
N SER A 103 -1.16 -9.13 7.00
CA SER A 103 -2.01 -10.09 6.28
C SER A 103 -3.48 -10.09 6.71
N ASP A 104 -3.82 -9.46 7.84
CA ASP A 104 -5.20 -9.23 8.29
C ASP A 104 -5.76 -7.87 7.81
N HIS A 105 -5.03 -7.15 6.96
CA HIS A 105 -5.36 -5.80 6.48
C HIS A 105 -5.44 -4.74 7.59
N LEU A 106 -4.66 -4.92 8.66
CA LEU A 106 -4.58 -4.00 9.80
C LEU A 106 -3.19 -3.37 9.90
N VAL A 107 -3.14 -2.14 10.44
CA VAL A 107 -1.88 -1.51 10.84
C VAL A 107 -1.52 -1.98 12.24
N SER A 108 -0.32 -2.53 12.41
CA SER A 108 0.17 -2.96 13.73
C SER A 108 0.45 -1.77 14.65
N ARG A 109 0.46 -1.99 15.97
CA ARG A 109 0.83 -0.94 16.94
C ARG A 109 2.25 -0.42 16.72
N ALA A 110 3.16 -1.27 16.27
CA ALA A 110 4.54 -0.89 15.98
C ALA A 110 4.59 0.05 14.77
N ASN A 111 3.85 -0.26 13.69
CA ASN A 111 3.76 0.60 12.52
C ASN A 111 3.06 1.94 12.84
N VAL A 112 2.02 1.94 13.68
CA VAL A 112 1.39 3.19 14.16
C VAL A 112 2.39 4.07 14.91
N ALA A 113 3.09 3.49 15.88
CA ALA A 113 4.10 4.21 16.65
C ALA A 113 5.27 4.70 15.79
N ALA A 114 5.65 3.94 14.75
CA ALA A 114 6.68 4.33 13.79
C ALA A 114 6.27 5.59 13.00
N CYS A 115 5.05 5.62 12.45
CA CYS A 115 4.52 6.83 11.79
C CYS A 115 4.51 8.05 12.72
N ALA A 116 4.07 7.86 13.97
CA ALA A 116 4.08 8.92 14.97
C ALA A 116 5.51 9.42 15.28
N ARG A 117 6.49 8.51 15.38
CA ARG A 117 7.90 8.83 15.63
C ARG A 117 8.50 9.63 14.47
N LEU A 118 8.18 9.28 13.22
CA LEU A 118 8.59 10.07 12.04
C LEU A 118 8.09 11.51 12.16
N ARG A 119 6.81 11.71 12.47
CA ARG A 119 6.22 13.04 12.65
C ARG A 119 6.92 13.82 13.76
N GLN A 120 7.22 13.19 14.89
CA GLN A 120 7.93 13.84 16.01
C GLN A 120 9.34 14.30 15.61
N LYS A 121 10.00 13.59 14.70
CA LYS A 121 11.31 13.94 14.13
C LYS A 121 11.23 14.91 12.94
N GLY A 122 10.03 15.39 12.58
CA GLY A 122 9.83 16.29 11.44
C GLY A 122 10.00 15.60 10.08
N ILE A 123 9.91 14.26 10.03
CA ILE A 123 9.98 13.46 8.81
C ILE A 123 8.57 13.16 8.35
N ALA A 124 8.27 13.46 7.09
CA ALA A 124 6.96 13.18 6.52
C ALA A 124 6.76 11.67 6.36
N CYS A 125 5.68 11.12 6.89
CA CYS A 125 5.18 9.82 6.49
C CYS A 125 4.21 10.04 5.30
N VAL A 126 4.40 9.29 4.22
CA VAL A 126 3.67 9.46 2.96
C VAL A 126 3.11 8.11 2.52
N PHE A 127 1.82 8.05 2.23
CA PHE A 127 1.24 6.85 1.60
C PHE A 127 1.37 6.92 0.08
N ALA A 128 1.73 5.80 -0.53
CA ALA A 128 1.73 5.63 -1.99
C ALA A 128 1.03 4.31 -2.36
N THR A 129 -0.23 4.36 -2.75
CA THR A 129 -1.10 3.17 -2.84
C THR A 129 -1.93 3.11 -4.12
N GLY A 130 -2.35 1.90 -4.49
CA GLY A 130 -3.38 1.66 -5.50
C GLY A 130 -4.79 2.02 -5.02
N ARG A 131 -5.02 2.10 -3.71
CA ARG A 131 -6.33 2.44 -3.15
C ARG A 131 -6.74 3.89 -3.47
N PRO A 132 -8.05 4.19 -3.55
CA PRO A 132 -8.54 5.56 -3.47
C PRO A 132 -8.34 6.09 -2.04
N HIS A 133 -8.19 7.41 -1.90
CA HIS A 133 -8.02 8.07 -0.60
C HIS A 133 -9.11 7.68 0.41
N VAL A 134 -10.37 7.68 -0.04
CA VAL A 134 -11.51 7.27 0.79
C VAL A 134 -11.39 5.82 1.28
N GLY A 135 -10.82 4.92 0.46
CA GLY A 135 -10.58 3.52 0.82
C GLY A 135 -9.45 3.37 1.85
N THR A 136 -8.39 4.18 1.73
CA THR A 136 -7.32 4.23 2.74
C THR A 136 -7.84 4.72 4.08
N VAL A 137 -8.63 5.80 4.10
CA VAL A 137 -9.22 6.33 5.34
C VAL A 137 -10.20 5.33 5.97
N HIS A 138 -10.98 4.62 5.15
CA HIS A 138 -11.90 3.59 5.61
C HIS A 138 -11.18 2.42 6.29
N CYS A 139 -10.20 1.84 5.60
CA CYS A 139 -9.47 0.64 6.04
C CYS A 139 -8.63 0.91 7.32
N ILE A 140 -7.88 2.01 7.35
CA ILE A 140 -7.04 2.32 8.53
C ILE A 140 -7.90 2.86 9.68
N GLY A 141 -8.92 3.66 9.36
CA GLY A 141 -9.80 4.29 10.32
C GLY A 141 -9.23 5.62 10.87
N PRO A 142 -10.10 6.61 11.12
CA PRO A 142 -9.68 7.97 11.47
C PRO A 142 -8.93 8.05 12.81
N ALA A 143 -9.29 7.21 13.79
CA ALA A 143 -8.62 7.20 15.09
C ALA A 143 -7.16 6.72 14.98
N VAL A 144 -6.91 5.68 14.18
CA VAL A 144 -5.56 5.14 13.97
C VAL A 144 -4.73 6.13 13.15
N LEU A 145 -5.32 6.77 12.13
CA LEU A 145 -4.66 7.84 11.38
C LEU A 145 -4.25 9.03 12.26
N GLU A 146 -5.09 9.40 13.23
CA GLU A 146 -4.74 10.43 14.22
C GLU A 146 -3.55 10.01 15.08
N GLU A 147 -3.55 8.76 15.57
CA GLU A 147 -2.43 8.19 16.36
C GLU A 147 -1.12 8.11 15.55
N MET A 148 -1.20 7.77 14.25
CA MET A 148 -0.07 7.79 13.31
C MET A 148 0.45 9.21 13.04
N GLY A 149 -0.32 10.22 13.42
CA GLY A 149 -0.05 11.61 13.13
C GLY A 149 -0.29 12.01 11.67
N MET A 150 -1.11 11.25 10.95
CA MET A 150 -1.52 11.52 9.56
C MET A 150 -3.03 11.72 9.48
N PRO A 151 -3.59 12.78 10.10
CA PRO A 151 -5.03 13.00 10.08
C PRO A 151 -5.52 13.08 8.64
N ASN A 152 -6.59 12.34 8.34
CA ASN A 152 -7.14 12.21 6.99
C ASN A 152 -6.16 11.66 5.93
N ALA A 153 -5.10 10.94 6.34
CA ALA A 153 -4.15 10.29 5.44
C ALA A 153 -3.40 11.25 4.49
N PHE A 154 -3.14 12.50 4.89
CA PHE A 154 -2.33 13.43 4.07
C PHE A 154 -0.93 13.63 4.63
N PRO A 155 0.07 13.92 3.76
CA PRO A 155 0.04 13.87 2.28
C PRO A 155 -0.01 12.44 1.73
N GLY A 156 -0.33 12.28 0.44
CA GLY A 156 -0.32 10.95 -0.17
C GLY A 156 -0.53 10.90 -1.69
N VAL A 157 -0.10 9.78 -2.25
CA VAL A 157 -0.22 9.38 -3.65
C VAL A 157 -1.20 8.21 -3.73
N TYR A 158 -2.30 8.38 -4.45
CA TYR A 158 -3.43 7.46 -4.47
C TYR A 158 -3.74 6.98 -5.89
N MET A 159 -4.38 5.82 -6.00
CA MET A 159 -4.70 5.19 -7.27
C MET A 159 -3.49 5.14 -8.21
N ASN A 160 -2.35 4.64 -7.70
CA ASN A 160 -1.08 4.54 -8.42
C ASN A 160 -0.58 5.87 -9.00
N GLY A 161 -0.91 7.00 -8.36
CA GLY A 161 -0.51 8.33 -8.82
C GLY A 161 -1.54 9.06 -9.66
N CYS A 162 -2.72 8.49 -9.89
CA CYS A 162 -3.80 9.24 -10.53
C CYS A 162 -4.23 10.43 -9.68
N LEU A 163 -4.23 10.32 -8.34
CA LEU A 163 -4.53 11.44 -7.45
C LEU A 163 -3.34 11.69 -6.52
N VAL A 164 -2.95 12.96 -6.37
CA VAL A 164 -1.89 13.38 -5.45
C VAL A 164 -2.41 14.49 -4.56
N TYR A 165 -2.30 14.30 -3.24
CA TYR A 165 -2.70 15.28 -2.25
C TYR A 165 -1.50 15.78 -1.44
N GLY A 166 -1.40 17.09 -1.29
CA GLY A 166 -0.39 17.77 -0.48
C GLY A 166 -0.65 17.61 1.02
N SER A 167 0.28 18.13 1.84
CA SER A 167 0.21 18.03 3.31
C SER A 167 -0.98 18.79 3.92
N ASP A 168 -1.52 19.77 3.20
CA ASP A 168 -2.72 20.54 3.56
C ASP A 168 -4.02 19.88 3.07
N GLY A 169 -3.94 18.69 2.45
CA GLY A 169 -5.08 18.01 1.82
C GLY A 169 -5.49 18.60 0.47
N LYS A 170 -4.74 19.55 -0.08
CA LYS A 170 -5.02 20.10 -1.41
C LYS A 170 -4.72 19.07 -2.48
N LEU A 171 -5.65 18.89 -3.43
CA LEU A 171 -5.43 18.11 -4.64
C LEU A 171 -4.39 18.81 -5.52
N LEU A 172 -3.21 18.21 -5.65
CA LEU A 172 -2.10 18.72 -6.46
C LEU A 172 -2.17 18.21 -7.89
N HIS A 173 -2.69 17.00 -8.08
CA HIS A 173 -2.80 16.36 -9.40
C HIS A 173 -3.98 15.40 -9.44
N ALA A 174 -4.65 15.37 -10.60
CA ALA A 174 -5.65 14.39 -10.95
C ALA A 174 -5.49 13.97 -12.41
N GLU A 175 -5.36 12.67 -12.65
CA GLU A 175 -5.32 12.06 -13.98
C GLU A 175 -6.48 11.08 -14.12
N TYR A 176 -7.05 11.04 -15.33
CA TYR A 176 -8.14 10.16 -15.71
C TYR A 176 -7.76 9.38 -16.96
N LEU A 177 -8.38 8.22 -17.16
CA LEU A 177 -8.31 7.49 -18.42
C LEU A 177 -8.80 8.39 -19.56
N ASP A 178 -8.10 8.32 -20.69
CA ASP A 178 -8.56 8.97 -21.91
C ASP A 178 -9.99 8.50 -22.23
N LYS A 179 -10.87 9.46 -22.53
CA LYS A 179 -12.31 9.17 -22.60
C LYS A 179 -12.65 8.24 -23.75
N GLU A 180 -11.95 8.37 -24.88
CA GLU A 180 -12.18 7.52 -26.04
C GLU A 180 -11.57 6.14 -25.83
N LEU A 181 -10.37 6.05 -25.26
CA LEU A 181 -9.77 4.77 -24.86
C LEU A 181 -10.64 4.03 -23.85
N GLN A 182 -11.19 4.74 -22.86
CA GLN A 182 -12.12 4.15 -21.88
C GLN A 182 -13.33 3.53 -22.59
N LYS A 183 -13.99 4.26 -23.51
CA LYS A 183 -15.12 3.72 -24.30
C LYS A 183 -14.73 2.49 -25.11
N GLN A 184 -13.54 2.51 -25.73
CA GLN A 184 -12.99 1.38 -26.48
C GLN A 184 -12.78 0.14 -25.58
N VAL A 185 -12.23 0.34 -24.38
CA VAL A 185 -12.05 -0.74 -23.40
C VAL A 185 -13.39 -1.28 -22.92
N PHE A 186 -14.40 -0.45 -22.67
CA PHE A 186 -15.74 -0.93 -22.35
C PHE A 186 -16.38 -1.70 -23.51
N SER A 187 -16.18 -1.26 -24.75
CA SER A 187 -16.68 -2.00 -25.93
C SER A 187 -16.04 -3.39 -26.00
N LEU A 188 -14.73 -3.49 -25.75
CA LEU A 188 -14.03 -4.78 -25.64
C LEU A 188 -14.59 -5.65 -24.50
N LEU A 189 -14.87 -5.07 -23.33
CA LEU A 189 -15.45 -5.79 -22.19
C LEU A 189 -16.87 -6.30 -22.50
N GLU A 190 -17.68 -5.50 -23.18
CA GLU A 190 -19.03 -5.87 -23.64
C GLU A 190 -18.96 -7.02 -24.66
N GLU A 191 -18.12 -6.91 -25.69
CA GLU A 191 -17.89 -7.95 -26.71
C GLU A 191 -17.45 -9.29 -26.11
N ARG A 192 -16.72 -9.25 -25.00
CA ARG A 192 -16.20 -10.44 -24.31
C ARG A 192 -17.10 -10.92 -23.17
N ASN A 193 -18.21 -10.23 -22.88
CA ASN A 193 -19.08 -10.50 -21.72
C ASN A 193 -18.33 -10.48 -20.37
N LEU A 194 -17.45 -9.49 -20.19
CA LEU A 194 -16.56 -9.35 -19.01
C LEU A 194 -16.88 -8.14 -18.12
N VAL A 195 -17.90 -7.35 -18.45
CA VAL A 195 -18.26 -6.13 -17.68
C VAL A 195 -18.62 -6.46 -16.22
N ASN A 196 -19.17 -7.64 -15.95
CA ASN A 196 -19.48 -8.06 -14.59
C ASN A 196 -18.25 -8.40 -13.73
N ARG A 197 -17.04 -8.23 -14.25
CA ARG A 197 -15.79 -8.48 -13.52
C ARG A 197 -14.99 -7.22 -13.24
N VAL A 198 -15.53 -6.06 -13.61
CA VAL A 198 -14.80 -4.78 -13.50
C VAL A 198 -15.41 -3.84 -12.46
N CYS A 199 -14.51 -3.10 -11.80
CA CYS A 199 -14.88 -1.90 -11.05
C CYS A 199 -14.12 -0.70 -11.61
N GLY A 200 -14.83 0.41 -11.82
CA GLY A 200 -14.26 1.71 -12.15
C GLY A 200 -14.04 2.54 -10.90
N TYR A 201 -12.96 3.32 -10.88
CA TYR A 201 -12.57 4.13 -9.74
C TYR A 201 -12.51 5.60 -10.13
N GLN A 202 -12.98 6.46 -9.24
CA GLN A 202 -12.86 7.92 -9.31
C GLN A 202 -12.54 8.46 -7.91
N GLY A 203 -12.24 9.75 -7.77
CA GLY A 203 -11.97 10.37 -6.46
C GLY A 203 -13.08 10.20 -5.42
N GLU A 204 -14.32 9.98 -5.85
CA GLU A 204 -15.47 9.79 -4.95
C GLU A 204 -15.64 8.34 -4.45
N GLY A 205 -14.98 7.37 -5.09
CA GLY A 205 -15.11 5.96 -4.73
C GLY A 205 -14.94 5.01 -5.91
N LEU A 206 -15.53 3.84 -5.75
CA LEU A 206 -15.45 2.72 -6.69
C LEU A 206 -16.87 2.30 -7.10
N PHE A 207 -17.02 1.90 -8.35
CA PHE A 207 -18.30 1.78 -9.03
C PHE A 207 -18.32 0.51 -9.87
N CYS A 208 -19.46 -0.19 -9.90
CA CYS A 208 -19.66 -1.40 -10.70
C CYS A 208 -21.09 -1.44 -11.23
N CYS A 209 -21.40 -2.38 -12.14
CA CYS A 209 -22.76 -2.52 -12.69
C CYS A 209 -23.61 -3.54 -11.95
N GLU A 210 -22.99 -4.43 -11.16
CA GLU A 210 -23.69 -5.43 -10.37
C GLU A 210 -22.86 -5.90 -9.18
N LYS A 211 -23.55 -6.36 -8.14
CA LYS A 211 -22.92 -7.03 -6.99
C LYS A 211 -22.72 -8.51 -7.28
N ASN A 212 -21.47 -8.95 -7.32
CA ASN A 212 -21.09 -10.36 -7.45
C ASN A 212 -19.70 -10.61 -6.81
N PRO A 213 -19.21 -11.86 -6.74
CA PRO A 213 -17.93 -12.17 -6.12
C PRO A 213 -16.69 -11.50 -6.76
N TYR A 214 -16.77 -11.08 -8.02
CA TYR A 214 -15.67 -10.38 -8.71
C TYR A 214 -15.68 -8.89 -8.42
N THR A 215 -16.85 -8.24 -8.41
CA THR A 215 -16.96 -6.80 -8.14
C THR A 215 -16.81 -6.47 -6.66
N TRP A 216 -17.15 -7.41 -5.76
CA TRP A 216 -16.95 -7.26 -4.32
C TRP A 216 -15.59 -7.76 -3.81
N TYR A 217 -14.75 -8.33 -4.68
CA TYR A 217 -13.49 -8.97 -4.29
C TYR A 217 -12.60 -8.09 -3.40
N THR A 218 -12.35 -6.83 -3.79
CA THR A 218 -11.48 -5.94 -2.99
C THR A 218 -12.12 -5.48 -1.68
N LYS A 219 -13.46 -5.42 -1.62
CA LYS A 219 -14.18 -5.15 -0.37
C LYS A 219 -14.09 -6.32 0.61
N ASP A 220 -14.26 -7.54 0.11
CA ASP A 220 -14.37 -8.74 0.94
C ASP A 220 -13.00 -9.23 1.40
N GLU A 221 -11.99 -9.16 0.52
CA GLU A 221 -10.65 -9.67 0.82
C GLU A 221 -9.71 -8.60 1.38
N TYR A 222 -9.82 -7.34 0.95
CA TYR A 222 -8.89 -6.27 1.31
C TYR A 222 -9.53 -5.15 2.15
N ASP A 223 -10.80 -5.29 2.55
CA ASP A 223 -11.54 -4.26 3.29
C ASP A 223 -11.47 -2.86 2.63
N GLU A 224 -11.55 -2.83 1.29
CA GLU A 224 -11.75 -1.57 0.56
C GLU A 224 -13.18 -1.04 0.77
N CYS A 225 -13.51 0.14 0.25
CA CYS A 225 -14.88 0.64 0.29
C CYS A 225 -15.85 -0.25 -0.52
N GLU A 226 -17.12 -0.26 -0.14
CA GLU A 226 -18.16 -0.94 -0.94
C GLU A 226 -18.34 -0.26 -2.31
N PRO A 227 -18.35 -1.01 -3.42
CA PRO A 227 -18.66 -0.45 -4.71
C PRO A 227 -20.09 0.09 -4.79
N VAL A 228 -20.25 1.27 -5.38
CA VAL A 228 -21.58 1.79 -5.75
C VAL A 228 -22.06 1.04 -6.99
N VAL A 229 -23.23 0.42 -6.90
CA VAL A 229 -23.85 -0.28 -8.04
C VAL A 229 -24.61 0.73 -8.90
N LEU A 230 -24.16 0.90 -10.14
CA LEU A 230 -24.77 1.76 -11.14
C LEU A 230 -25.85 1.00 -11.94
N PRO A 231 -26.89 1.69 -12.45
CA PRO A 231 -28.01 1.02 -13.09
C PRO A 231 -27.71 0.51 -14.50
N SER A 232 -26.67 1.02 -15.16
CA SER A 232 -26.25 0.54 -16.48
C SER A 232 -24.73 0.60 -16.69
N VAL A 233 -24.27 -0.18 -17.67
CA VAL A 233 -22.89 -0.13 -18.17
C VAL A 233 -22.57 1.23 -18.78
N ASP A 234 -23.56 1.86 -19.43
CA ASP A 234 -23.41 3.19 -19.99
C ASP A 234 -23.14 4.24 -18.92
N ASP A 235 -23.75 4.15 -17.74
CA ASP A 235 -23.46 5.05 -16.63
C ASP A 235 -21.99 4.94 -16.22
N LEU A 236 -21.49 3.72 -16.00
CA LEU A 236 -20.09 3.47 -15.63
C LEU A 236 -19.12 3.91 -16.73
N LYS A 237 -19.41 3.55 -17.99
CA LYS A 237 -18.64 3.92 -19.18
C LYS A 237 -18.57 5.43 -19.38
N ASN A 238 -19.61 6.17 -18.98
CA ASN A 238 -19.66 7.63 -19.14
C ASN A 238 -19.02 8.42 -17.98
N MET A 239 -18.62 7.78 -16.88
CA MET A 239 -17.84 8.42 -15.81
C MET A 239 -16.42 8.83 -16.23
N ASN A 240 -15.81 9.78 -15.53
CA ASN A 240 -14.39 10.09 -15.68
C ASN A 240 -13.60 9.24 -14.69
N LEU A 241 -13.09 8.09 -15.15
CA LEU A 241 -12.44 7.12 -14.29
C LEU A 241 -10.94 7.39 -14.19
N CYS A 242 -10.39 7.34 -12.98
CA CYS A 242 -8.95 7.31 -12.75
C CYS A 242 -8.35 5.95 -13.15
N LYS A 243 -9.07 4.86 -12.86
CA LYS A 243 -8.66 3.51 -13.21
C LYS A 243 -9.84 2.57 -13.38
N LEU A 244 -9.58 1.46 -14.06
CA LEU A 244 -10.44 0.28 -14.10
C LEU A 244 -9.71 -0.90 -13.45
N THR A 245 -10.46 -1.77 -12.80
CA THR A 245 -9.95 -3.06 -12.32
C THR A 245 -10.66 -4.18 -13.04
N PHE A 246 -9.97 -5.30 -13.24
CA PHE A 246 -10.57 -6.56 -13.64
C PHE A 246 -10.20 -7.63 -12.61
N ASN A 247 -11.20 -8.30 -12.05
CA ASN A 247 -11.03 -9.32 -11.02
C ASN A 247 -11.33 -10.73 -11.57
N GLY A 248 -10.49 -11.70 -11.24
CA GLY A 248 -10.62 -13.07 -11.74
C GLY A 248 -9.75 -14.07 -10.99
N SER A 249 -9.65 -15.29 -11.49
CA SER A 249 -8.56 -16.19 -11.11
C SER A 249 -7.22 -15.68 -11.67
N PRO A 250 -6.07 -16.09 -11.10
CA PRO A 250 -4.76 -15.65 -11.60
C PRO A 250 -4.55 -15.94 -13.10
N GLN A 251 -5.08 -17.06 -13.59
CA GLN A 251 -5.02 -17.40 -15.01
C GLN A 251 -5.87 -16.44 -15.86
N GLU A 252 -7.13 -16.21 -15.48
CA GLU A 252 -8.02 -15.29 -16.20
C GLU A 252 -7.47 -13.85 -16.21
N VAL A 253 -6.87 -13.42 -15.10
CA VAL A 253 -6.19 -12.11 -15.01
C VAL A 253 -5.00 -12.03 -15.96
N THR A 254 -4.18 -13.08 -16.02
CA THR A 254 -3.04 -13.16 -16.95
C THR A 254 -3.50 -13.09 -18.41
N GLU A 255 -4.53 -13.87 -18.76
CA GLU A 255 -5.09 -13.90 -20.11
C GLU A 255 -5.72 -12.54 -20.49
N PHE A 256 -6.50 -11.95 -19.58
CA PHE A 256 -7.14 -10.66 -19.81
C PHE A 256 -6.11 -9.52 -19.90
N ARG A 257 -5.07 -9.53 -19.07
CA ARG A 257 -3.97 -8.58 -19.14
C ARG A 257 -3.31 -8.61 -20.51
N ALA A 258 -2.95 -9.80 -21.00
CA ALA A 258 -2.33 -9.95 -22.32
C ALA A 258 -3.23 -9.44 -23.46
N LEU A 259 -4.53 -9.74 -23.38
CA LEU A 259 -5.53 -9.22 -24.33
C LEU A 259 -5.58 -7.68 -24.29
N LEU A 260 -5.69 -7.10 -23.10
CA LEU A 260 -5.84 -5.67 -22.91
C LEU A 260 -4.57 -4.91 -23.33
N GLU A 261 -3.38 -5.38 -22.95
CA GLU A 261 -2.09 -4.80 -23.37
C GLU A 261 -1.91 -4.87 -24.89
N GLY A 262 -2.34 -5.97 -25.53
CA GLY A 262 -2.37 -6.08 -26.98
C GLY A 262 -3.31 -5.06 -27.64
N PHE A 263 -4.50 -4.89 -27.06
CA PHE A 263 -5.52 -3.94 -27.54
C PHE A 263 -5.06 -2.48 -27.41
N VAL A 264 -4.45 -2.12 -26.27
CA VAL A 264 -4.07 -0.73 -25.94
C VAL A 264 -2.62 -0.39 -26.27
N LYS A 265 -1.92 -1.22 -27.04
CA LYS A 265 -0.47 -1.07 -27.33
C LYS A 265 -0.05 0.35 -27.76
N ASN A 266 -0.89 1.04 -28.52
CA ASN A 266 -0.67 2.40 -29.00
C ASN A 266 -1.54 3.46 -28.28
N GLY A 267 -2.31 3.06 -27.27
CA GLY A 267 -3.17 3.93 -26.47
C GLY A 267 -2.43 4.56 -25.28
N ASN A 268 -3.07 5.54 -24.66
CA ASN A 268 -2.58 6.21 -23.45
C ASN A 268 -2.99 5.47 -22.16
N GLY A 269 -2.89 4.13 -22.15
CA GLY A 269 -3.21 3.30 -21.00
C GLY A 269 -2.23 2.16 -20.83
N ARG A 270 -2.15 1.61 -19.63
CA ARG A 270 -1.30 0.45 -19.30
C ARG A 270 -1.93 -0.40 -18.19
N CYS A 271 -1.52 -1.65 -18.13
CA CYS A 271 -1.87 -2.56 -17.05
C CYS A 271 -0.80 -2.54 -15.95
N VAL A 272 -1.24 -2.65 -14.70
CA VAL A 272 -0.40 -2.95 -13.53
C VAL A 272 -1.12 -3.98 -12.66
N GLN A 273 -0.38 -4.87 -12.01
CA GLN A 273 -0.97 -5.92 -11.19
C GLN A 273 -0.46 -5.83 -9.74
N PRO A 274 -1.23 -5.20 -8.83
CA PRO A 274 -0.82 -5.10 -7.43
C PRO A 274 -1.02 -6.42 -6.67
N ILE A 275 -2.02 -7.23 -7.06
CA ILE A 275 -2.39 -8.48 -6.36
C ILE A 275 -2.74 -9.60 -7.35
N PRO A 276 -2.61 -10.90 -6.98
CA PRO A 276 -2.68 -12.00 -7.95
C PRO A 276 -4.00 -12.15 -8.72
N ARG A 277 -5.12 -11.71 -8.14
CA ARG A 277 -6.48 -11.89 -8.69
C ARG A 277 -7.09 -10.63 -9.28
N ASN A 278 -6.27 -9.60 -9.50
CA ASN A 278 -6.69 -8.30 -10.01
C ASN A 278 -5.66 -7.78 -11.02
N VAL A 279 -6.12 -7.16 -12.10
CA VAL A 279 -5.28 -6.27 -12.91
C VAL A 279 -5.95 -4.90 -12.97
N GLU A 280 -5.14 -3.85 -12.84
CA GLU A 280 -5.59 -2.47 -12.93
C GLU A 280 -5.18 -1.88 -14.27
N PHE A 281 -6.12 -1.25 -14.96
CA PHE A 281 -5.89 -0.44 -16.14
C PHE A 281 -5.89 1.04 -15.76
N ILE A 282 -4.74 1.68 -15.95
CA ILE A 282 -4.45 3.06 -15.52
C ILE A 282 -3.92 3.90 -16.70
N PRO A 283 -3.95 5.24 -16.61
CA PRO A 283 -3.28 6.11 -17.58
C PRO A 283 -1.79 5.76 -17.71
N LYS A 284 -1.25 5.84 -18.94
CA LYS A 284 0.16 5.51 -19.19
C LYS A 284 1.13 6.51 -18.54
N SER A 285 0.67 7.74 -18.33
CA SER A 285 1.40 8.87 -17.76
C SER A 285 1.66 8.75 -16.25
N VAL A 286 0.94 7.88 -15.53
CA VAL A 286 0.97 7.82 -14.06
C VAL A 286 1.70 6.60 -13.53
N SER A 287 2.30 6.77 -12.36
CA SER A 287 2.85 5.73 -11.49
C SER A 287 2.98 6.31 -10.07
N LYS A 288 3.21 5.45 -9.06
CA LYS A 288 3.53 5.93 -7.71
C LYS A 288 4.74 6.87 -7.73
N ALA A 289 5.79 6.55 -8.50
CA ALA A 289 6.94 7.42 -8.71
C ALA A 289 6.56 8.80 -9.29
N LYS A 290 5.69 8.85 -10.31
CA LYS A 290 5.23 10.12 -10.89
C LYS A 290 4.38 10.94 -9.94
N GLY A 291 3.55 10.29 -9.12
CA GLY A 291 2.85 10.97 -8.04
C GLY A 291 3.80 11.56 -7.00
N LEU A 292 4.87 10.84 -6.66
CA LEU A 292 5.90 11.31 -5.73
C LEU A 292 6.71 12.48 -6.30
N ASP A 293 7.04 12.48 -7.60
CA ASP A 293 7.69 13.63 -8.26
C ASP A 293 6.88 14.93 -8.02
N ILE A 294 5.56 14.86 -8.21
CA ILE A 294 4.64 16.00 -8.02
C ILE A 294 4.57 16.40 -6.55
N LEU A 295 4.39 15.42 -5.66
CA LEU A 295 4.26 15.67 -4.22
C LEU A 295 5.54 16.28 -3.65
N PHE A 296 6.71 15.71 -3.95
CA PHE A 296 7.97 16.17 -3.41
C PHE A 296 8.41 17.52 -3.98
N ALA A 297 8.05 17.84 -5.23
CA ALA A 297 8.21 19.19 -5.75
C ALA A 297 7.45 20.22 -4.90
N SER A 298 6.23 19.90 -4.45
CA SER A 298 5.46 20.81 -3.57
C SER A 298 6.05 20.96 -2.16
N MET A 299 6.83 19.98 -1.70
CA MET A 299 7.42 19.93 -0.36
C MET A 299 8.89 20.38 -0.33
N ASN A 300 9.48 20.70 -1.49
CA ASN A 300 10.92 20.91 -1.68
C ASN A 300 11.75 19.75 -1.09
N ILE A 301 11.36 18.53 -1.43
CA ILE A 301 12.08 17.29 -1.07
C ILE A 301 12.68 16.70 -2.35
N THR A 302 13.90 16.19 -2.24
CA THR A 302 14.59 15.47 -3.31
C THR A 302 14.57 13.98 -3.03
N LYS A 303 14.65 13.16 -4.09
CA LYS A 303 14.70 11.69 -3.98
C LYS A 303 15.85 11.13 -3.12
N ALA A 304 16.89 11.94 -2.84
CA ALA A 304 18.00 11.56 -1.98
C ALA A 304 17.67 11.62 -0.48
N GLU A 305 16.67 12.44 -0.12
CA GLU A 305 16.15 12.65 1.23
C GLU A 305 14.98 11.70 1.57
N VAL A 306 14.73 10.69 0.73
CA VAL A 306 13.56 9.82 0.78
C VAL A 306 13.96 8.37 0.99
N VAL A 307 13.26 7.69 1.90
CA VAL A 307 13.21 6.23 1.96
C VAL A 307 11.85 5.76 1.44
N ALA A 308 11.79 4.76 0.55
CA ALA A 308 10.53 4.21 0.07
C ALA A 308 10.43 2.69 0.30
N LEU A 309 9.26 2.24 0.71
CA LEU A 309 8.94 0.83 0.94
C LEU A 309 7.79 0.37 0.05
N GLY A 310 7.89 -0.87 -0.45
CA GLY A 310 6.86 -1.50 -1.28
C GLY A 310 7.09 -3.01 -1.40
N ASP A 311 6.17 -3.70 -2.08
CA ASP A 311 6.13 -5.16 -2.14
C ASP A 311 5.77 -5.72 -3.53
N SER A 312 5.12 -4.93 -4.40
CA SER A 312 4.42 -5.45 -5.57
C SER A 312 4.71 -4.68 -6.87
N GLU A 313 4.07 -5.08 -7.99
CA GLU A 313 4.41 -4.57 -9.33
C GLU A 313 4.21 -3.05 -9.48
N ASN A 314 3.19 -2.50 -8.82
CA ASN A 314 2.91 -1.05 -8.87
C ASN A 314 3.90 -0.21 -8.02
N ASP A 315 4.81 -0.85 -7.29
CA ASP A 315 5.90 -0.19 -6.54
C ASP A 315 7.21 -0.11 -7.33
N LEU A 316 7.36 -0.88 -8.40
CA LEU A 316 8.65 -1.03 -9.09
C LEU A 316 9.24 0.31 -9.53
N GLU A 317 8.42 1.19 -10.12
CA GLU A 317 8.90 2.51 -10.53
C GLU A 317 9.31 3.35 -9.32
N MET A 318 8.58 3.30 -8.20
CA MET A 318 8.90 4.04 -6.97
C MET A 318 10.20 3.54 -6.34
N LEU A 319 10.36 2.21 -6.23
CA LEU A 319 11.54 1.58 -5.63
C LEU A 319 12.81 1.86 -6.45
N ARG A 320 12.71 1.93 -7.78
CA ARG A 320 13.81 2.33 -8.67
C ARG A 320 14.08 3.84 -8.64
N HIS A 321 13.07 4.63 -8.28
CA HIS A 321 13.12 6.09 -8.35
C HIS A 321 13.91 6.71 -7.20
N VAL A 322 13.80 6.18 -5.97
CA VAL A 322 14.45 6.76 -4.78
C VAL A 322 15.83 6.18 -4.50
N ASP A 323 16.63 6.92 -3.74
CA ASP A 323 17.99 6.49 -3.42
C ASP A 323 18.06 5.41 -2.35
N LEU A 324 17.07 5.33 -1.47
CA LEU A 324 16.96 4.34 -0.40
C LEU A 324 15.62 3.63 -0.54
N SER A 325 15.58 2.56 -1.33
CA SER A 325 14.39 1.74 -1.52
C SER A 325 14.52 0.42 -0.79
N VAL A 326 13.43 0.00 -0.16
CA VAL A 326 13.37 -1.21 0.66
C VAL A 326 12.17 -2.05 0.23
N CYS A 327 12.40 -3.31 -0.10
CA CYS A 327 11.33 -4.28 -0.29
C CYS A 327 11.09 -5.03 1.03
N VAL A 328 9.84 -5.21 1.43
CA VAL A 328 9.49 -6.09 2.57
C VAL A 328 9.69 -7.56 2.19
N ALA A 329 10.00 -8.44 3.15
CA ALA A 329 10.40 -9.82 2.86
C ALA A 329 9.34 -10.64 2.09
N ASN A 330 8.06 -10.34 2.28
CA ASN A 330 6.93 -10.95 1.57
C ASN A 330 6.70 -10.39 0.16
N GLY A 331 7.43 -9.34 -0.24
CA GLY A 331 7.30 -8.74 -1.56
C GLY A 331 7.73 -9.68 -2.68
N CYS A 332 7.21 -9.44 -3.88
CA CYS A 332 7.50 -10.25 -5.05
C CYS A 332 8.96 -10.08 -5.49
N GLU A 333 9.50 -11.07 -6.22
CA GLU A 333 10.89 -11.05 -6.65
C GLU A 333 11.24 -9.80 -7.48
N SER A 334 10.34 -9.36 -8.36
CA SER A 334 10.56 -8.14 -9.13
C SER A 334 10.67 -6.88 -8.26
N ALA A 335 9.96 -6.82 -7.12
CA ALA A 335 10.05 -5.72 -6.17
C ALA A 335 11.36 -5.78 -5.37
N LYS A 336 11.80 -6.97 -4.97
CA LYS A 336 13.13 -7.16 -4.34
C LYS A 336 14.26 -6.77 -5.28
N GLU A 337 14.17 -7.12 -6.56
CA GLU A 337 15.14 -6.72 -7.59
C GLU A 337 15.13 -5.20 -7.86
N ALA A 338 13.96 -4.56 -7.77
CA ALA A 338 13.81 -3.13 -7.95
C ALA A 338 14.31 -2.32 -6.74
N ALA A 339 14.22 -2.87 -5.54
CA ALA A 339 14.69 -2.25 -4.31
C ALA A 339 16.20 -2.41 -4.11
N LYS A 340 16.81 -1.49 -3.38
CA LYS A 340 18.24 -1.59 -3.02
C LYS A 340 18.48 -2.47 -1.79
N PHE A 341 17.46 -2.59 -0.95
CA PHE A 341 17.53 -3.29 0.32
C PHE A 341 16.26 -4.10 0.55
N VAL A 342 16.34 -5.03 1.49
CA VAL A 342 15.19 -5.76 2.04
C VAL A 342 15.01 -5.48 3.53
N THR A 343 13.80 -5.65 4.04
CA THR A 343 13.49 -5.63 5.48
C THR A 343 12.62 -6.83 5.85
N LEU A 344 12.13 -6.89 7.09
CA LEU A 344 11.20 -7.91 7.55
C LEU A 344 9.90 -7.89 6.72
N SER A 345 9.07 -8.93 6.86
CA SER A 345 7.74 -8.95 6.24
C SER A 345 6.80 -7.92 6.89
N ASN A 346 5.70 -7.62 6.22
CA ASN A 346 4.61 -6.82 6.76
C ASN A 346 4.03 -7.39 8.06
N ASP A 347 3.96 -8.72 8.21
CA ASP A 347 3.51 -9.41 9.43
C ASP A 347 4.54 -9.35 10.57
N GLN A 348 5.76 -8.90 10.27
CA GLN A 348 6.87 -8.76 11.22
C GLN A 348 7.28 -7.30 11.41
N ASP A 349 6.38 -6.36 11.12
CA ASP A 349 6.58 -4.92 11.30
C ASP A 349 7.78 -4.37 10.50
N GLY A 350 7.97 -4.83 9.26
CA GLY A 350 9.07 -4.41 8.38
C GLY A 350 9.18 -2.90 8.20
N PHE A 351 8.05 -2.19 8.11
CA PHE A 351 8.02 -0.73 8.10
C PHE A 351 8.57 -0.10 9.39
N ALA A 352 8.10 -0.55 10.56
CA ALA A 352 8.60 -0.05 11.84
C ALA A 352 10.09 -0.33 12.05
N ALA A 353 10.59 -1.49 11.58
CA ALA A 353 12.01 -1.81 11.62
C ALA A 353 12.86 -0.81 10.80
N VAL A 354 12.43 -0.44 9.60
CA VAL A 354 13.10 0.58 8.77
C VAL A 354 13.06 1.94 9.45
N VAL A 355 11.90 2.36 9.98
CA VAL A 355 11.77 3.64 10.69
C VAL A 355 12.66 3.71 11.92
N LYS A 356 12.79 2.60 12.66
CA LYS A 356 13.70 2.52 13.80
C LYS A 356 15.13 2.81 13.38
N GLU A 357 15.63 2.17 12.33
CA GLU A 357 16.99 2.40 11.83
C GLU A 357 17.20 3.86 11.38
N ILE A 358 16.20 4.50 10.76
CA ILE A 358 16.25 5.92 10.40
C ILE A 358 16.38 6.80 11.65
N CYS A 359 15.53 6.57 12.66
CA CYS A 359 15.50 7.41 13.85
C CYS A 359 16.76 7.24 14.71
N ASP A 360 17.27 6.00 14.81
CA ASP A 360 18.48 5.71 15.58
C ASP A 360 19.72 6.33 14.91
N ASP A 361 19.81 6.36 13.57
CA ASP A 361 20.88 7.08 12.84
C ASP A 361 20.84 8.59 13.12
N LEU A 362 19.64 9.19 13.17
CA LEU A 362 19.48 10.62 13.49
C LEU A 362 19.94 10.93 14.91
N GLU A 363 19.54 10.12 15.89
CA GLU A 363 19.93 10.27 17.30
C GLU A 363 21.44 10.11 17.49
N ASP A 364 22.08 9.17 16.78
CA ASP A 364 23.53 8.99 16.77
C ASP A 364 24.26 10.22 16.20
N ARG A 365 23.74 10.83 15.12
CA ARG A 365 24.29 12.06 14.53
C ARG A 365 24.14 13.27 15.44
N GLU A 366 22.98 13.45 16.07
CA GLU A 366 22.71 14.52 17.05
C GLU A 366 23.67 14.41 18.24
N THR A 367 23.85 13.21 18.78
CA THR A 367 24.77 12.95 19.91
C THR A 367 26.22 13.26 19.56
N LYS A 368 26.69 12.86 18.37
CA LYS A 368 28.05 13.16 17.89
C LYS A 368 28.28 14.65 17.68
N ALA A 369 27.31 15.36 17.10
CA ALA A 369 27.40 16.80 16.90
C ALA A 369 27.54 17.54 18.25
N THR A 370 26.76 17.15 19.25
CA THR A 370 26.78 17.77 20.59
C THR A 370 28.09 17.51 21.34
N ARG A 371 28.70 16.33 21.17
CA ARG A 371 30.00 15.97 21.76
C ARG A 371 31.20 16.61 21.06
N GLY A 372 31.09 16.96 19.78
CA GLY A 372 32.17 17.63 19.03
C GLY A 372 32.24 19.14 19.29
N THR A 373 31.20 19.72 19.89
CA THR A 373 31.09 21.15 20.23
C THR A 373 31.38 21.47 21.71
N ALA A 374 31.58 20.46 22.55
CA ALA A 374 31.95 20.58 23.97
C ALA A 374 33.44 20.26 24.14
#